data_AF-A0A831Y680-F1
#
_entry.id   AF-A0A831Y680-F1
#
_cell.length_a   1.000
_cell.length_b   1.000
_cell.length_c   1.000
_cell.angle_alpha   90.00
_cell.angle_beta   90.00
_cell.angle_gamma   90.00
#
_symmetry.space_group_name_H-M   'P 1'
#
loop_
_entity.id
_entity.type
_entity.pdbx_description
1 polymer ?
#
loop_
_entity_poly.entity_id
_entity_poly.type
_entity_poly.pdbx_seq_one_letter_code
_entity_poly.pdbx_strand_id
1 'polypeptide(L)'
;MVTPVELRRWLGRHRVLSAALLAAVVHAVAAGGAGRVPGAWYVIWVAVSLALLAVSLLRVVHRAATTAPPPALQPLAPHAEAFILLVAVNLVLLSPLAPTFESMARALATQPYHNPLVRRAFEAAGHLTASVLALIFAAGLLAVAWLVLLRVLGPALNATPRMRRLGAALDAALVGALLVYAAGGLVLSFNAGFDRGPATVRRGDLVGVASLPVPSTGLILGWADVRYLDSGGVERVLLAPRDDVWPGRARPGLPVSVQVRPGFLGVPWVGGVRVDHERELRRALAAVPTAAALRRSLIRMLQDERRWDEVRVETEAHFRAYPEDTRFVGSIAAALRAGGQHGHAAALDRLAEQP
;
A
#
# COMPACT_ATOMS: atom_id res chain seq x y z
N MET A 1 22.66 9.67 -35.39
CA MET A 1 21.46 8.82 -35.48
C MET A 1 21.91 7.38 -35.29
N VAL A 2 21.52 6.74 -34.18
CA VAL A 2 21.89 5.35 -33.89
C VAL A 2 20.98 4.43 -34.69
N THR A 3 21.55 3.54 -35.51
CA THR A 3 20.74 2.61 -36.30
C THR A 3 20.09 1.55 -35.40
N PRO A 4 18.91 0.98 -35.76
CA PRO A 4 18.24 -0.05 -34.96
C PRO A 4 19.13 -1.27 -34.67
N VAL A 5 20.08 -1.55 -35.56
CA VAL A 5 21.05 -2.64 -35.46
C VAL A 5 22.15 -2.32 -34.44
N GLU A 6 22.64 -1.08 -34.40
CA GLU A 6 23.59 -0.61 -33.39
C GLU A 6 22.95 -0.54 -32.01
N LEU A 7 21.69 -0.08 -31.93
CA LEU A 7 20.92 -0.07 -30.68
C LEU A 7 20.77 -1.50 -30.13
N ARG A 8 20.49 -2.49 -30.99
CA ARG A 8 20.36 -3.91 -30.62
C ARG A 8 21.69 -4.53 -30.15
N ARG A 9 22.82 -4.15 -30.77
CA ARG A 9 24.16 -4.58 -30.34
C ARG A 9 24.58 -3.92 -29.02
N TRP A 10 24.23 -2.65 -28.82
CA TRP A 10 24.49 -1.89 -27.61
C TRP A 10 23.67 -2.39 -26.41
N LEU A 11 22.36 -2.61 -26.59
CA LEU A 11 21.48 -3.29 -25.61
C LEU A 11 21.95 -4.71 -25.30
N GLY A 12 22.50 -5.41 -26.30
CA GLY A 12 23.11 -6.72 -26.14
C GLY A 12 24.40 -6.74 -25.31
N ARG A 13 25.14 -5.62 -25.23
CA ARG A 13 26.33 -5.45 -24.38
C ARG A 13 26.00 -5.01 -22.95
N HIS A 14 24.91 -4.26 -22.76
CA HIS A 14 24.49 -3.75 -21.45
C HIS A 14 23.28 -4.52 -20.87
N ARG A 15 23.27 -5.85 -21.03
CA ARG A 15 22.16 -6.73 -20.62
C ARG A 15 21.80 -6.62 -19.14
N VAL A 16 22.79 -6.39 -18.28
CA VAL A 16 22.61 -6.22 -16.83
C VAL A 16 22.01 -4.85 -16.53
N LEU A 17 22.51 -3.79 -17.18
CA LEU A 17 22.01 -2.42 -17.02
C LEU A 17 20.56 -2.32 -17.47
N SER A 18 20.20 -2.87 -18.63
CA SER A 18 18.82 -2.87 -19.14
C SER A 18 17.85 -3.60 -18.22
N ALA A 19 18.31 -4.66 -17.56
CA ALA A 19 17.48 -5.46 -16.67
C ALA A 19 17.35 -4.80 -15.28
N ALA A 20 18.41 -4.14 -14.79
CA ALA A 20 18.36 -3.30 -13.60
C ALA A 20 17.45 -2.07 -13.79
N LEU A 21 17.51 -1.42 -14.95
CA LEU A 21 16.64 -0.30 -15.31
C LEU A 21 15.17 -0.75 -15.39
N LEU A 22 14.91 -1.92 -15.98
CA LEU A 22 13.58 -2.51 -16.01
C LEU A 22 13.06 -2.81 -14.60
N ALA A 23 13.88 -3.40 -13.73
CA ALA A 23 13.51 -3.66 -12.34
C ALA A 23 13.24 -2.35 -11.55
N ALA A 24 14.05 -1.32 -11.75
CA ALA A 24 13.86 -0.01 -11.14
C ALA A 24 12.56 0.67 -11.60
N VAL A 25 12.24 0.60 -12.91
CA VAL A 25 10.99 1.13 -13.47
C VAL A 25 9.77 0.38 -12.91
N VAL A 26 9.83 -0.95 -12.86
CA VAL A 26 8.75 -1.79 -12.34
C VAL A 26 8.54 -1.54 -10.84
N HIS A 27 9.63 -1.35 -10.07
CA HIS A 27 9.56 -0.98 -8.66
C HIS A 27 8.98 0.42 -8.45
N ALA A 28 9.43 1.43 -9.21
CA ALA A 28 8.89 2.79 -9.13
C ALA A 28 7.39 2.84 -9.45
N VAL A 29 6.95 2.06 -10.44
CA VAL A 29 5.54 1.92 -10.81
C VAL A 29 4.73 1.17 -9.73
N ALA A 30 5.28 0.11 -9.15
CA ALA A 30 4.63 -0.65 -8.07
C ALA A 30 4.53 0.16 -6.75
N ALA A 31 5.57 0.93 -6.42
CA ALA A 31 5.64 1.75 -5.23
C ALA A 31 4.80 3.04 -5.33
N GLY A 32 4.53 3.50 -6.56
CA GLY A 32 3.85 4.77 -6.83
C GLY A 32 2.41 4.84 -6.31
N GLY A 33 1.72 3.70 -6.14
CA GLY A 33 0.37 3.65 -5.53
C GLY A 33 -0.71 4.52 -6.20
N ALA A 34 -0.39 5.17 -7.33
CA ALA A 34 -1.23 6.14 -8.03
C ALA A 34 -2.04 5.40 -9.08
N GLY A 35 -3.37 5.50 -9.00
CA GLY A 35 -4.27 4.90 -9.99
C GLY A 35 -4.75 3.50 -9.64
N ARG A 36 -5.09 3.25 -8.37
CA ARG A 36 -5.73 2.01 -7.91
C ARG A 36 -7.10 1.83 -8.58
N VAL A 37 -7.18 1.03 -9.64
CA VAL A 37 -8.46 0.81 -10.32
C VAL A 37 -9.32 -0.12 -9.47
N PRO A 38 -10.62 0.17 -9.28
CA PRO A 38 -11.49 -0.72 -8.53
C PRO A 38 -11.74 -2.02 -9.34
N GLY A 39 -11.86 -3.14 -8.61
CA GLY A 39 -12.11 -4.46 -9.19
C GLY A 39 -11.01 -5.50 -8.93
N ALA A 40 -11.42 -6.77 -8.94
CA ALA A 40 -10.52 -7.91 -8.67
C ALA A 40 -9.40 -8.06 -9.70
N TRP A 41 -9.64 -7.65 -10.94
CA TRP A 41 -8.67 -7.74 -12.02
C TRP A 41 -7.40 -6.92 -11.72
N TYR A 42 -7.53 -5.76 -11.07
CA TYR A 42 -6.39 -4.90 -10.75
C TYR A 42 -5.51 -5.52 -9.67
N VAL A 43 -6.11 -6.17 -8.66
CA VAL A 43 -5.36 -6.92 -7.64
C VAL A 43 -4.64 -8.11 -8.27
N ILE A 44 -5.29 -8.85 -9.17
CA ILE A 44 -4.65 -9.94 -9.92
C ILE A 44 -3.50 -9.39 -10.77
N TRP A 45 -3.71 -8.28 -11.47
CA TRP A 45 -2.69 -7.63 -12.29
C TRP A 45 -1.47 -7.23 -11.45
N VAL A 46 -1.67 -6.61 -10.28
CA VAL A 46 -0.56 -6.28 -9.36
C VAL A 46 0.14 -7.53 -8.84
N ALA A 47 -0.59 -8.57 -8.45
CA ALA A 47 -0.01 -9.83 -7.96
C ALA A 47 0.83 -10.55 -9.03
N VAL A 48 0.30 -10.69 -10.25
CA VAL A 48 1.03 -11.24 -11.41
C VAL A 48 2.27 -10.40 -11.70
N SER A 49 2.18 -9.09 -11.54
CA SER A 49 3.29 -8.19 -11.83
C SER A 49 4.40 -8.23 -10.80
N LEU A 50 4.07 -8.40 -9.51
CA LEU A 50 5.04 -8.69 -8.47
C LEU A 50 5.76 -10.01 -8.73
N ALA A 51 5.03 -11.04 -9.18
CA ALA A 51 5.63 -12.31 -9.59
C ALA A 51 6.57 -12.12 -10.81
N LEU A 52 6.15 -11.37 -11.82
CA LEU A 52 6.98 -11.05 -12.99
C LEU A 52 8.22 -10.23 -12.61
N LEU A 53 8.11 -9.27 -11.69
CA LEU A 53 9.23 -8.52 -11.13
C LEU A 53 10.22 -9.46 -10.45
N ALA A 54 9.74 -10.37 -9.60
CA ALA A 54 10.58 -11.35 -8.92
C ALA A 54 11.34 -12.23 -9.92
N VAL A 55 10.65 -12.75 -10.95
CA VAL A 55 11.27 -13.53 -12.03
C VAL A 55 12.27 -12.69 -12.83
N SER A 56 12.01 -11.40 -13.02
CA SER A 56 12.92 -10.50 -13.74
C SER A 56 14.18 -10.22 -12.97
N LEU A 57 14.06 -9.94 -11.66
CA LEU A 57 15.18 -9.80 -10.74
C LEU A 57 16.03 -11.06 -10.75
N LEU A 58 15.41 -12.23 -10.60
CA LEU A 58 16.08 -13.53 -10.73
C LEU A 58 16.87 -13.65 -12.02
N ARG A 59 16.30 -13.20 -13.14
CA ARG A 59 16.94 -13.24 -14.46
C ARG A 59 18.05 -12.21 -14.62
N VAL A 60 17.95 -11.04 -13.98
CA VAL A 60 19.03 -10.05 -13.91
C VAL A 60 20.21 -10.65 -13.18
N VAL A 61 19.98 -11.25 -12.01
CA VAL A 61 21.05 -11.86 -11.22
C VAL A 61 21.63 -13.06 -11.95
N HIS A 62 20.81 -13.88 -12.60
CA HIS A 62 21.28 -14.96 -13.46
C HIS A 62 22.23 -14.45 -14.56
N ARG A 63 21.84 -13.39 -15.28
CA ARG A 63 22.66 -12.82 -16.34
C ARG A 63 23.94 -12.20 -15.80
N ALA A 64 23.88 -11.50 -14.68
CA ALA A 64 25.07 -10.94 -14.01
C ALA A 64 26.04 -12.05 -13.56
N ALA A 65 25.52 -13.16 -13.04
CA ALA A 65 26.32 -14.30 -12.58
C ALA A 65 26.89 -15.17 -13.71
N THR A 66 26.31 -15.12 -14.91
CA THR A 66 26.74 -15.95 -16.06
C THR A 66 27.47 -15.18 -17.16
N THR A 67 27.46 -13.84 -17.12
CA THR A 67 28.34 -13.04 -17.97
C THR A 67 29.77 -13.16 -17.48
N ALA A 68 30.66 -13.74 -18.31
CA ALA A 68 32.09 -13.60 -18.10
C ALA A 68 32.41 -12.10 -17.98
N PRO A 69 33.13 -11.68 -16.93
CA PRO A 69 33.50 -10.28 -16.77
C PRO A 69 34.25 -9.83 -18.04
N PRO A 70 34.01 -8.58 -18.51
CA PRO A 70 34.82 -8.00 -19.57
C PRO A 70 36.30 -8.24 -19.32
N PRO A 71 37.16 -8.39 -20.35
CA PRO A 71 38.59 -8.64 -20.16
C PRO A 71 39.26 -7.63 -19.20
N ALA A 72 38.80 -6.38 -19.21
CA ALA A 72 39.25 -5.32 -18.31
C ALA A 72 38.87 -5.52 -16.83
N LEU A 73 37.83 -6.31 -16.54
CA LEU A 73 37.32 -6.62 -15.19
C LEU A 73 37.66 -8.06 -14.74
N GLN A 74 38.21 -8.90 -15.62
CA GLN A 74 38.71 -10.24 -15.26
C GLN A 74 39.74 -10.24 -14.11
N PRO A 75 40.67 -9.25 -14.00
CA PRO A 75 41.59 -9.18 -12.86
C PRO A 75 40.87 -8.95 -11.52
N LEU A 76 39.66 -8.37 -11.56
CA LEU A 76 38.84 -8.06 -10.39
C LEU A 76 37.90 -9.22 -10.01
N ALA A 77 37.77 -10.26 -10.83
CA ALA A 77 36.94 -11.43 -10.54
C ALA A 77 37.30 -12.13 -9.21
N PRO A 78 38.58 -12.40 -8.88
CA PRO A 78 38.95 -12.94 -7.56
C PRO A 78 38.65 -11.96 -6.41
N HIS A 79 38.61 -10.65 -6.66
CA HIS A 79 38.20 -9.66 -5.66
C HIS A 79 36.68 -9.59 -5.49
N ALA A 80 35.90 -9.94 -6.52
CA ALA A 80 34.45 -10.06 -6.43
C ALA A 80 34.01 -11.27 -5.59
N GLU A 81 34.75 -12.39 -5.64
CA GLU A 81 34.56 -13.52 -4.70
C GLU A 81 34.87 -13.11 -3.26
N ALA A 82 35.95 -12.35 -3.04
CA ALA A 82 36.24 -11.75 -1.74
C ALA A 82 35.17 -10.74 -1.31
N PHE A 83 34.54 -10.02 -2.24
CA PHE A 83 33.44 -9.10 -1.97
C PHE A 83 32.12 -9.82 -1.65
N ILE A 84 31.84 -10.97 -2.28
CA ILE A 84 30.71 -11.85 -1.92
C ILE A 84 30.93 -12.43 -0.51
N LEU A 85 32.15 -12.85 -0.20
CA LEU A 85 32.53 -13.27 1.15
C LEU A 85 32.43 -12.11 2.14
N LEU A 86 32.87 -10.90 1.78
CA LEU A 86 32.75 -9.71 2.61
C LEU A 86 31.29 -9.34 2.82
N VAL A 87 30.43 -9.39 1.80
CA VAL A 87 28.99 -9.15 1.89
C VAL A 87 28.32 -10.22 2.76
N ALA A 88 28.71 -11.49 2.63
CA ALA A 88 28.24 -12.58 3.48
C ALA A 88 28.72 -12.45 4.93
N VAL A 89 29.97 -12.07 5.17
CA VAL A 89 30.55 -11.79 6.50
C VAL A 89 29.90 -10.55 7.12
N ASN A 90 29.67 -9.50 6.32
CA ASN A 90 28.94 -8.31 6.74
C ASN A 90 27.47 -8.65 7.05
N LEU A 91 26.87 -9.60 6.33
CA LEU A 91 25.54 -10.16 6.61
C LEU A 91 25.50 -10.96 7.90
N VAL A 92 26.50 -11.80 8.16
CA VAL A 92 26.57 -12.62 9.39
C VAL A 92 26.94 -11.78 10.61
N LEU A 93 27.69 -10.68 10.45
CA LEU A 93 28.11 -9.81 11.55
C LEU A 93 27.13 -8.63 11.79
N LEU A 94 26.63 -7.94 10.77
CA LEU A 94 25.72 -6.79 10.95
C LEU A 94 24.26 -7.18 11.16
N SER A 95 23.78 -8.27 10.57
CA SER A 95 22.38 -8.70 10.73
C SER A 95 22.01 -9.03 12.18
N PRO A 96 22.86 -9.73 12.98
CA PRO A 96 22.61 -9.87 14.42
C PRO A 96 22.87 -8.58 15.21
N LEU A 97 23.55 -7.59 14.65
CA LEU A 97 23.77 -6.27 15.28
C LEU A 97 22.64 -5.26 15.03
N ALA A 98 21.79 -5.48 14.03
CA ALA A 98 20.61 -4.65 13.75
C ALA A 98 19.62 -4.55 14.94
N PRO A 99 19.23 -5.64 15.62
CA PRO A 99 18.40 -5.54 16.82
C PRO A 99 19.11 -4.81 17.98
N THR A 100 20.45 -4.84 18.02
CA THR A 100 21.26 -4.09 19.01
C THR A 100 21.33 -2.60 18.70
N PHE A 101 21.38 -2.19 17.43
CA PHE A 101 21.28 -0.78 17.06
C PHE A 101 19.88 -0.21 17.35
N GLU A 102 18.83 -1.00 17.11
CA GLU A 102 17.46 -0.60 17.41
C GLU A 102 17.18 -0.59 18.92
N SER A 103 17.79 -1.49 19.70
CA SER A 103 17.72 -1.46 21.16
C SER A 103 18.52 -0.30 21.76
N MET A 104 19.69 0.03 21.20
CA MET A 104 20.46 1.23 21.57
C MET A 104 19.69 2.51 21.23
N ALA A 105 19.02 2.59 20.08
CA ALA A 105 18.17 3.73 19.72
C ALA A 105 17.01 3.91 20.72
N ARG A 106 16.37 2.81 21.14
CA ARG A 106 15.33 2.81 22.17
C ARG A 106 15.85 3.21 23.55
N ALA A 107 17.03 2.74 23.93
CA ALA A 107 17.68 3.11 25.20
C ALA A 107 18.15 4.57 25.21
N LEU A 108 18.56 5.12 24.06
CA LEU A 108 18.90 6.54 23.91
C LEU A 108 17.66 7.44 24.01
N ALA A 109 16.49 6.95 23.57
CA ALA A 109 15.24 7.72 23.62
C ALA A 109 14.72 7.95 25.06
N THR A 110 15.15 7.17 26.05
CA THR A 110 14.75 7.32 27.45
C THR A 110 15.70 8.22 28.26
N GLN A 111 16.81 8.69 27.67
CA GLN A 111 17.76 9.57 28.34
C GLN A 111 17.41 11.06 28.14
N PRO A 112 17.43 11.88 29.21
CA PRO A 112 17.01 13.28 29.16
C PRO A 112 17.94 14.21 28.36
N TYR A 113 19.19 13.80 28.08
CA TYR A 113 20.18 14.59 27.34
C TYR A 113 20.67 13.89 26.07
N HIS A 114 19.79 13.18 25.35
CA HIS A 114 20.20 12.49 24.13
C HIS A 114 20.36 13.46 22.95
N ASN A 115 21.40 13.25 22.15
CA ASN A 115 21.59 13.97 20.90
C ASN A 115 20.66 13.38 19.82
N PRO A 116 19.71 14.16 19.27
CA PRO A 116 18.72 13.67 18.30
C PRO A 116 19.35 13.22 16.98
N LEU A 117 20.52 13.75 16.62
CA LEU A 117 21.26 13.31 15.43
C LEU A 117 21.84 11.90 15.62
N VAL A 118 22.37 11.60 16.81
CA VAL A 118 22.94 10.28 17.12
C VAL A 118 21.84 9.22 17.14
N ARG A 119 20.69 9.53 17.75
CA ARG A 119 19.51 8.66 17.73
C ARG A 119 19.02 8.39 16.30
N ARG A 120 18.84 9.43 15.49
CA ARG A 120 18.41 9.29 14.09
C ARG A 120 19.42 8.50 13.26
N ALA A 121 20.72 8.64 13.54
CA ALA A 121 21.76 7.85 12.90
C ALA A 121 21.66 6.36 13.25
N PHE A 122 21.37 6.00 14.51
CA PHE A 122 21.16 4.60 14.91
C PHE A 122 19.83 4.02 14.41
N GLU A 123 18.73 4.80 14.40
CA GLU A 123 17.45 4.40 13.79
C GLU A 123 17.61 4.19 12.28
N ALA A 124 18.28 5.11 11.59
CA ALA A 124 18.58 4.98 10.17
C ALA A 124 19.52 3.79 9.90
N ALA A 125 20.56 3.61 10.72
CA ALA A 125 21.47 2.47 10.60
C ALA A 125 20.72 1.14 10.78
N GLY A 126 19.85 1.00 11.78
CA GLY A 126 19.03 -0.19 12.01
C GLY A 126 18.05 -0.47 10.86
N HIS A 127 17.34 0.55 10.38
CA HIS A 127 16.38 0.40 9.27
C HIS A 127 17.07 0.10 7.92
N LEU A 128 18.19 0.76 7.63
CA LEU A 128 18.99 0.53 6.43
C LEU A 128 19.68 -0.84 6.47
N THR A 129 20.24 -1.27 7.62
CA THR A 129 20.91 -2.57 7.72
C THR A 129 19.96 -3.76 7.81
N ALA A 130 18.75 -3.64 8.34
CA ALA A 130 17.81 -4.77 8.35
C ALA A 130 17.11 -4.95 6.99
N SER A 131 16.57 -3.86 6.42
CA SER A 131 15.67 -3.95 5.25
C SER A 131 16.42 -4.09 3.94
N VAL A 132 17.49 -3.30 3.74
CA VAL A 132 18.28 -3.34 2.51
C VAL A 132 19.12 -4.61 2.46
N LEU A 133 19.66 -5.05 3.60
CA LEU A 133 20.48 -6.25 3.68
C LEU A 133 19.63 -7.53 3.56
N ALA A 134 18.41 -7.56 4.11
CA ALA A 134 17.47 -8.66 3.88
C ALA A 134 16.99 -8.73 2.42
N LEU A 135 16.75 -7.59 1.77
CA LEU A 135 16.43 -7.52 0.34
C LEU A 135 17.60 -8.05 -0.50
N ILE A 136 18.83 -7.60 -0.22
CA ILE A 136 20.06 -8.05 -0.90
C ILE A 136 20.30 -9.54 -0.65
N PHE A 137 20.09 -10.03 0.58
CA PHE A 137 20.27 -11.43 0.95
C PHE A 137 19.23 -12.33 0.28
N ALA A 138 17.95 -11.96 0.32
CA ALA A 138 16.90 -12.71 -0.34
C ALA A 138 17.10 -12.72 -1.85
N ALA A 139 17.47 -11.59 -2.46
CA ALA A 139 17.83 -11.53 -3.87
C ALA A 139 19.05 -12.42 -4.19
N GLY A 140 20.04 -12.46 -3.31
CA GLY A 140 21.20 -13.34 -3.41
C GLY A 140 20.84 -14.83 -3.28
N LEU A 141 19.99 -15.21 -2.31
CA LEU A 141 19.59 -16.59 -2.05
C LEU A 141 18.68 -17.13 -3.16
N LEU A 142 17.75 -16.31 -3.65
CA LEU A 142 16.94 -16.57 -4.83
C LEU A 142 17.82 -16.73 -6.08
N ALA A 143 18.84 -15.90 -6.25
CA ALA A 143 19.78 -16.03 -7.34
C ALA A 143 20.62 -17.31 -7.27
N VAL A 144 21.10 -17.69 -6.09
CA VAL A 144 21.85 -18.95 -5.88
C VAL A 144 20.94 -20.15 -6.15
N ALA A 145 19.72 -20.18 -5.60
CA ALA A 145 18.75 -21.25 -5.85
C ALA A 145 18.40 -21.38 -7.35
N TRP A 146 18.26 -20.26 -8.04
CA TRP A 146 18.01 -20.21 -9.47
C TRP A 146 19.22 -20.65 -10.31
N LEU A 147 20.44 -20.30 -9.91
CA LEU A 147 21.68 -20.79 -10.54
C LEU A 147 21.84 -22.30 -10.36
N VAL A 148 21.49 -22.85 -9.19
CA VAL A 148 21.45 -24.30 -8.94
C VAL A 148 20.41 -24.96 -9.84
N LEU A 149 19.19 -24.42 -9.90
CA LEU A 149 18.12 -24.93 -10.77
C LEU A 149 18.56 -24.94 -12.24
N LEU A 150 19.22 -23.90 -12.72
CA LEU A 150 19.72 -23.80 -14.08
C LEU A 150 20.94 -24.67 -14.36
N ARG A 151 21.80 -24.95 -13.38
CA ARG A 151 22.86 -25.95 -13.53
C ARG A 151 22.29 -27.36 -13.69
N VAL A 152 21.19 -27.64 -12.99
CA VAL A 152 20.49 -28.93 -13.05
C VAL A 152 19.64 -29.07 -14.33
N LEU A 153 18.91 -28.03 -14.73
CA LEU A 153 18.04 -28.03 -15.92
C LEU A 153 18.73 -27.62 -17.22
N GLY A 154 19.85 -26.91 -17.16
CA GLY A 154 20.58 -26.38 -18.33
C GLY A 154 21.03 -27.44 -19.34
N PRO A 155 21.54 -28.60 -18.91
CA PRO A 155 21.84 -29.71 -19.81
C PRO A 155 20.59 -30.23 -20.53
N ALA A 156 19.44 -30.29 -19.83
CA ALA A 156 18.17 -30.73 -20.40
C ALA A 156 17.59 -29.69 -21.38
N LEU A 157 17.59 -28.40 -21.01
CA LEU A 157 17.04 -27.29 -21.81
C LEU A 157 17.85 -26.97 -23.07
N ASN A 158 19.15 -27.26 -23.09
CA ASN A 158 20.01 -27.05 -24.26
C ASN A 158 20.20 -28.30 -25.12
N ALA A 159 19.65 -29.45 -24.71
CA ALA A 159 19.79 -30.71 -25.44
C ALA A 159 19.19 -30.66 -26.85
N THR A 160 18.17 -29.82 -27.10
CA THR A 160 17.50 -29.76 -28.40
C THR A 160 17.25 -28.33 -28.91
N PRO A 161 17.27 -28.12 -30.25
CA PRO A 161 16.93 -26.83 -30.86
C PRO A 161 15.50 -26.36 -30.57
N ARG A 162 14.55 -27.27 -30.29
CA ARG A 162 13.19 -26.94 -29.87
C ARG A 162 13.16 -26.31 -28.47
N MET A 163 13.89 -26.87 -27.51
CA MET A 163 13.94 -26.32 -26.15
C MET A 163 14.65 -24.96 -26.11
N ARG A 164 15.66 -24.73 -26.96
CA ARG A 164 16.27 -23.39 -27.15
C ARG A 164 15.28 -22.35 -27.70
N ARG A 165 14.45 -22.72 -28.67
CA ARG A 165 13.39 -21.82 -29.19
C ARG A 165 12.31 -21.55 -28.14
N LEU A 166 11.91 -22.56 -27.37
CA LEU A 166 10.95 -22.42 -26.28
C LEU A 166 11.48 -21.46 -25.20
N GLY A 167 12.75 -21.60 -24.80
CA GLY A 167 13.41 -20.70 -23.85
C GLY A 167 13.46 -19.25 -24.37
N ALA A 168 13.80 -19.05 -25.65
CA ALA A 168 13.80 -17.72 -26.26
C ALA A 168 12.39 -17.09 -26.36
N ALA A 169 11.36 -17.90 -26.62
CA ALA A 169 9.97 -17.45 -26.67
C ALA A 169 9.45 -17.06 -25.27
N LEU A 170 9.71 -17.88 -24.26
CA LEU A 170 9.41 -17.56 -22.85
C LEU A 170 10.13 -16.29 -22.40
N ASP A 171 11.39 -16.16 -22.80
CA ASP A 171 12.21 -15.00 -22.51
C ASP A 171 11.64 -13.70 -23.10
N ALA A 172 11.13 -13.76 -24.33
CA ALA A 172 10.48 -12.65 -25.00
C ALA A 172 9.10 -12.35 -24.42
N ALA A 173 8.32 -13.38 -24.09
CA ALA A 173 7.01 -13.24 -23.44
C ALA A 173 7.12 -12.56 -22.08
N LEU A 174 8.12 -12.94 -21.27
CA LEU A 174 8.38 -12.31 -19.98
C LEU A 174 8.71 -10.81 -20.13
N VAL A 175 9.64 -10.47 -21.05
CA VAL A 175 10.02 -9.07 -21.32
C VAL A 175 8.83 -8.26 -21.85
N GLY A 176 8.03 -8.86 -22.76
CA GLY A 176 6.80 -8.26 -23.25
C GLY A 176 5.81 -7.96 -22.12
N ALA A 177 5.59 -8.93 -21.23
CA ALA A 177 4.71 -8.77 -20.06
C ALA A 177 5.19 -7.64 -19.12
N LEU A 178 6.50 -7.52 -18.88
CA LEU A 178 7.07 -6.41 -18.10
C LEU A 178 6.89 -5.05 -18.76
N LEU A 179 7.08 -4.96 -20.08
CA LEU A 179 6.89 -3.72 -20.81
C LEU A 179 5.42 -3.27 -20.78
N VAL A 180 4.49 -4.22 -20.99
CA VAL A 180 3.05 -3.96 -20.87
C VAL A 180 2.71 -3.51 -19.44
N TYR A 181 3.31 -4.14 -18.42
CA TYR A 181 3.15 -3.71 -17.04
C TYR A 181 3.64 -2.28 -16.80
N ALA A 182 4.87 -1.98 -17.19
CA ALA A 182 5.48 -0.67 -17.00
C ALA A 182 4.68 0.43 -17.73
N ALA A 183 4.27 0.17 -18.97
CA ALA A 183 3.43 1.08 -19.73
C ALA A 183 2.06 1.27 -19.05
N GLY A 184 1.40 0.18 -18.65
CA GLY A 184 0.11 0.24 -17.97
C GLY A 184 0.18 1.01 -16.65
N GLY A 185 1.19 0.75 -15.83
CA GLY A 185 1.34 1.45 -14.55
C GLY A 185 1.77 2.92 -14.70
N LEU A 186 2.53 3.27 -15.75
CA LEU A 186 2.76 4.67 -16.12
C LEU A 186 1.46 5.36 -16.52
N VAL A 187 0.63 4.72 -17.34
CA VAL A 187 -0.68 5.23 -17.74
C VAL A 187 -1.60 5.43 -16.54
N LEU A 188 -1.66 4.46 -15.61
CA LEU A 188 -2.47 4.58 -14.39
C LEU A 188 -1.96 5.65 -13.43
N SER A 189 -0.63 5.76 -13.28
CA SER A 189 0.00 6.81 -12.47
C SER A 189 -0.27 8.19 -13.06
N PHE A 190 -0.18 8.34 -14.39
CA PHE A 190 -0.52 9.57 -15.10
C PHE A 190 -2.01 9.89 -14.93
N ASN A 191 -2.88 8.90 -15.13
CA ASN A 191 -4.33 9.04 -14.97
C ASN A 191 -4.72 9.56 -13.58
N ALA A 192 -4.11 9.04 -12.52
CA ALA A 192 -4.39 9.49 -11.15
C ALA A 192 -3.66 10.79 -10.77
N GLY A 193 -2.42 10.97 -11.23
CA GLY A 193 -1.59 12.13 -10.90
C GLY A 193 -2.13 13.45 -11.47
N PHE A 194 -2.77 13.40 -12.64
CA PHE A 194 -3.36 14.57 -13.28
C PHE A 194 -4.86 14.74 -13.01
N ASP A 195 -5.48 13.84 -12.24
CA ASP A 195 -6.91 13.92 -11.94
C ASP A 195 -7.22 15.02 -10.92
N ARG A 196 -8.02 16.01 -11.35
CA ARG A 196 -8.57 17.10 -10.52
C ARG A 196 -10.10 17.00 -10.37
N GLY A 197 -10.74 15.96 -10.90
CA GLY A 197 -12.17 15.76 -10.81
C GLY A 197 -12.65 15.51 -9.37
N PRO A 198 -13.91 15.86 -9.06
CA PRO A 198 -14.49 15.60 -7.74
C PRO A 198 -14.56 14.08 -7.49
N ALA A 199 -14.30 13.68 -6.24
CA ALA A 199 -14.46 12.30 -5.84
C ALA A 199 -15.94 11.98 -5.61
N THR A 200 -16.39 10.85 -6.14
CA THR A 200 -17.69 10.25 -5.82
C THR A 200 -17.52 9.32 -4.61
N VAL A 201 -18.38 9.49 -3.61
CA VAL A 201 -18.35 8.67 -2.39
C VAL A 201 -19.30 7.49 -2.57
N ARG A 202 -18.75 6.28 -2.70
CA ARG A 202 -19.54 5.05 -2.74
C ARG A 202 -19.55 4.40 -1.37
N ARG A 203 -20.72 4.33 -0.75
CA ARG A 203 -20.90 3.73 0.58
C ARG A 203 -21.13 2.22 0.46
N GLY A 204 -20.54 1.46 1.38
CA GLY A 204 -20.61 0.01 1.37
C GLY A 204 -20.33 -0.61 2.73
N ASP A 205 -20.36 -1.92 2.77
CA ASP A 205 -19.98 -2.72 3.93
C ASP A 205 -18.80 -3.60 3.57
N LEU A 206 -17.86 -3.69 4.49
CA LEU A 206 -16.69 -4.52 4.30
C LEU A 206 -17.05 -6.00 4.47
N VAL A 207 -16.81 -6.82 3.45
CA VAL A 207 -17.10 -8.27 3.45
C VAL A 207 -15.88 -9.03 3.95
N GLY A 208 -14.69 -8.60 3.55
CA GLY A 208 -13.43 -9.23 3.94
C GLY A 208 -12.25 -8.28 3.76
N VAL A 209 -11.19 -8.53 4.52
CA VAL A 209 -9.88 -7.90 4.32
C VAL A 209 -8.85 -9.01 4.33
N ALA A 210 -7.95 -8.97 3.36
CA ALA A 210 -6.83 -9.89 3.30
C ALA A 210 -5.55 -9.13 2.97
N SER A 211 -4.44 -9.78 3.26
CA SER A 211 -3.13 -9.28 2.88
C SER A 211 -2.20 -10.40 2.50
N LEU A 212 -1.29 -10.06 1.60
CA LEU A 212 -0.17 -10.90 1.23
C LEU A 212 1.12 -10.14 1.57
N PRO A 213 1.92 -10.60 2.56
CA PRO A 213 3.26 -10.08 2.72
C PRO A 213 4.06 -10.43 1.46
N VAL A 214 4.65 -9.42 0.83
CA VAL A 214 5.54 -9.62 -0.31
C VAL A 214 6.90 -10.00 0.26
N PRO A 215 7.39 -11.24 0.00
CA PRO A 215 8.64 -11.70 0.56
C PRO A 215 9.77 -10.70 0.32
N SER A 216 10.65 -10.55 1.32
CA SER A 216 11.90 -9.78 1.26
C SER A 216 11.83 -8.30 0.90
N THR A 217 10.65 -7.70 0.76
CA THR A 217 10.50 -6.26 0.44
C THR A 217 9.96 -5.43 1.60
N GLY A 218 9.50 -6.06 2.68
CA GLY A 218 8.77 -5.40 3.77
C GLY A 218 7.40 -4.84 3.34
N LEU A 219 7.01 -5.02 2.07
CA LEU A 219 5.75 -4.56 1.54
C LEU A 219 4.64 -5.55 1.88
N ILE A 220 3.47 -5.03 2.26
CA ILE A 220 2.27 -5.83 2.49
C ILE A 220 1.24 -5.38 1.45
N LEU A 221 0.86 -6.30 0.57
CA LEU A 221 -0.21 -6.09 -0.38
C LEU A 221 -1.54 -6.35 0.33
N GLY A 222 -2.26 -5.28 0.71
CA GLY A 222 -3.58 -5.38 1.33
C GLY A 222 -4.71 -5.17 0.32
N TRP A 223 -5.81 -5.89 0.47
CA TRP A 223 -7.06 -5.61 -0.26
C TRP A 223 -8.28 -5.83 0.63
N ALA A 224 -9.36 -5.14 0.31
CA ALA A 224 -10.67 -5.29 0.93
C ALA A 224 -11.70 -5.69 -0.12
N ASP A 225 -12.62 -6.58 0.25
CA ASP A 225 -13.82 -6.87 -0.51
C ASP A 225 -14.96 -6.02 0.06
N VAL A 226 -15.49 -5.09 -0.74
CA VAL A 226 -16.50 -4.12 -0.32
C VAL A 226 -17.81 -4.40 -1.05
N ARG A 227 -18.89 -4.57 -0.30
CA ARG A 227 -20.25 -4.68 -0.85
C ARG A 227 -20.88 -3.30 -0.88
N TYR A 228 -21.09 -2.74 -2.06
CA TYR A 228 -21.67 -1.42 -2.16
C TYR A 228 -23.19 -1.43 -1.98
N LEU A 229 -23.71 -0.36 -1.38
CA LEU A 229 -25.15 -0.21 -1.15
C LEU A 229 -25.93 0.07 -2.43
N ASP A 230 -25.30 0.78 -3.39
CA ASP A 230 -25.91 1.21 -4.63
C ASP A 230 -26.23 0.04 -5.58
N SER A 231 -25.32 -0.92 -5.65
CA SER A 231 -25.30 -1.99 -6.65
C SER A 231 -25.48 -3.37 -6.03
N GLY A 232 -25.29 -3.51 -4.71
CA GLY A 232 -25.26 -4.81 -4.01
C GLY A 232 -24.05 -5.69 -4.38
N GLY A 233 -23.28 -5.30 -5.39
CA GLY A 233 -22.11 -6.02 -5.87
C GLY A 233 -20.95 -5.96 -4.89
N VAL A 234 -20.17 -7.04 -4.85
CA VAL A 234 -18.91 -7.09 -4.11
C VAL A 234 -17.78 -6.73 -5.06
N GLU A 235 -17.03 -5.70 -4.70
CA GLU A 235 -15.88 -5.22 -5.45
C GLU A 235 -14.63 -5.31 -4.59
N ARG A 236 -13.55 -5.82 -5.18
CA ARG A 236 -12.26 -5.89 -4.53
C ARG A 236 -11.49 -4.60 -4.77
N VAL A 237 -11.02 -4.01 -3.68
CA VAL A 237 -10.30 -2.73 -3.67
C VAL A 237 -8.92 -2.92 -3.05
N LEU A 238 -7.89 -2.47 -3.77
CA LEU A 238 -6.53 -2.47 -3.26
C LEU A 238 -6.35 -1.39 -2.17
N LEU A 239 -5.82 -1.76 -1.02
CA LEU A 239 -5.61 -0.87 0.12
C LEU A 239 -4.24 -0.19 0.03
N ALA A 240 -4.17 1.04 0.54
CA ALA A 240 -2.95 1.80 0.73
C ALA A 240 -2.72 2.06 2.22
N PRO A 241 -1.46 2.25 2.68
CA PRO A 241 -1.17 2.47 4.10
C PRO A 241 -1.89 3.68 4.74
N ARG A 242 -2.39 4.60 3.91
CA ARG A 242 -3.14 5.80 4.33
C ARG A 242 -4.65 5.59 4.47
N ASP A 243 -5.16 4.43 4.06
CA ASP A 243 -6.57 4.08 4.23
C ASP A 243 -6.82 3.71 5.69
N ASP A 244 -8.02 4.02 6.20
CA ASP A 244 -8.38 3.67 7.59
C ASP A 244 -8.62 2.16 7.75
N VAL A 245 -8.88 1.49 6.64
CA VAL A 245 -9.12 0.05 6.55
C VAL A 245 -7.80 -0.64 6.26
N TRP A 246 -7.32 -1.46 7.20
CA TRP A 246 -6.12 -2.27 7.04
C TRP A 246 -6.28 -3.65 7.70
N PRO A 247 -5.62 -4.70 7.16
CA PRO A 247 -5.54 -6.01 7.80
C PRO A 247 -5.13 -5.90 9.28
N GLY A 248 -5.87 -6.58 10.16
CA GLY A 248 -5.66 -6.53 11.62
C GLY A 248 -6.32 -5.35 12.34
N ARG A 249 -6.81 -4.33 11.62
CA ARG A 249 -7.55 -3.19 12.19
C ARG A 249 -9.03 -3.17 11.82
N ALA A 250 -9.37 -3.65 10.62
CA ALA A 250 -10.74 -3.71 10.13
C ALA A 250 -11.32 -5.14 10.20
N ARG A 251 -12.64 -5.25 10.41
CA ARG A 251 -13.37 -6.51 10.48
C ARG A 251 -14.54 -6.54 9.47
N PRO A 252 -14.97 -7.73 9.02
CA PRO A 252 -16.21 -7.90 8.27
C PRO A 252 -17.41 -7.23 8.95
N GLY A 253 -18.28 -6.61 8.15
CA GLY A 253 -19.46 -5.85 8.60
C GLY A 253 -19.20 -4.37 8.88
N LEU A 254 -17.92 -3.93 8.91
CA LEU A 254 -17.57 -2.53 9.14
C LEU A 254 -18.13 -1.65 8.00
N PRO A 255 -18.90 -0.59 8.30
CA PRO A 255 -19.34 0.39 7.32
C PRO A 255 -18.13 1.16 6.76
N VAL A 256 -18.04 1.26 5.44
CA VAL A 256 -16.95 1.96 4.78
C VAL A 256 -17.47 2.88 3.69
N SER A 257 -16.69 3.93 3.42
CA SER A 257 -16.87 4.80 2.27
C SER A 257 -15.63 4.72 1.37
N VAL A 258 -15.86 4.48 0.09
CA VAL A 258 -14.80 4.40 -0.93
C VAL A 258 -14.89 5.65 -1.79
N GLN A 259 -13.83 6.44 -1.81
CA GLN A 259 -13.72 7.62 -2.64
C GLN A 259 -13.23 7.18 -4.03
N VAL A 260 -14.12 7.21 -5.02
CA VAL A 260 -13.82 6.87 -6.40
C VAL A 260 -13.76 8.14 -7.22
N ARG A 261 -12.63 8.36 -7.89
CA ARG A 261 -12.40 9.52 -8.75
C ARG A 261 -12.46 9.10 -10.22
N PRO A 262 -12.87 9.98 -11.14
CA PRO A 262 -13.07 9.63 -12.55
C PRO A 262 -11.77 9.37 -13.31
N GLY A 263 -10.63 9.91 -12.87
CA GLY A 263 -9.35 9.81 -13.58
C GLY A 263 -9.22 10.79 -14.74
N PHE A 264 -8.00 11.26 -15.01
CA PHE A 264 -7.72 12.20 -16.11
C PHE A 264 -8.01 11.61 -17.50
N LEU A 265 -7.76 10.31 -17.69
CA LEU A 265 -8.01 9.57 -18.93
C LEU A 265 -9.41 8.92 -18.95
N GLY A 266 -10.29 9.25 -18.00
CA GLY A 266 -11.61 8.64 -17.86
C GLY A 266 -11.58 7.21 -17.31
N VAL A 267 -10.46 6.77 -16.73
CA VAL A 267 -10.35 5.48 -16.03
C VAL A 267 -10.55 5.72 -14.53
N PRO A 268 -11.64 5.23 -13.91
CA PRO A 268 -11.89 5.48 -12.50
C PRO A 268 -10.83 4.88 -11.59
N TRP A 269 -10.52 5.53 -10.48
CA TRP A 269 -9.55 5.04 -9.50
C TRP A 269 -9.94 5.39 -8.06
N VAL A 270 -9.45 4.59 -7.12
CA VAL A 270 -9.73 4.72 -5.70
C VAL A 270 -8.75 5.68 -5.03
N GLY A 271 -9.28 6.84 -4.64
CA GLY A 271 -8.56 7.87 -3.89
C GLY A 271 -8.22 7.41 -2.47
N GLY A 272 -9.22 6.84 -1.79
CA GLY A 272 -9.09 6.37 -0.42
C GLY A 272 -10.26 5.50 0.04
N VAL A 273 -10.01 4.67 1.04
CA VAL A 273 -11.04 3.92 1.77
C VAL A 273 -11.06 4.40 3.21
N ARG A 274 -12.22 4.85 3.68
CA ARG A 274 -12.42 5.42 5.02
C ARG A 274 -13.51 4.65 5.74
N VAL A 275 -13.43 4.61 7.07
CA VAL A 275 -14.54 4.09 7.88
C VAL A 275 -15.70 5.08 7.79
N ASP A 276 -16.92 4.58 7.57
CA ASP A 276 -18.13 5.38 7.59
C ASP A 276 -18.63 5.46 9.04
N HIS A 277 -18.01 6.36 9.80
CA HIS A 277 -18.27 6.51 11.23
C HIS A 277 -19.73 6.91 11.54
N GLU A 278 -20.39 7.66 10.66
CA GLU A 278 -21.80 7.99 10.81
C GLU A 278 -22.66 6.71 10.77
N ARG A 279 -22.47 5.87 9.75
CA ARG A 279 -23.21 4.59 9.66
C ARG A 279 -22.85 3.64 10.79
N GLU A 280 -21.60 3.64 11.23
CA GLU A 280 -21.15 2.84 12.38
C GLU A 280 -21.88 3.25 13.66
N LEU A 281 -21.90 4.56 13.98
CA LEU A 281 -22.61 5.10 15.12
C LEU A 281 -24.12 4.84 15.04
N ARG A 282 -24.72 5.02 13.86
CA ARG A 282 -26.16 4.74 13.65
C ARG A 282 -26.50 3.27 13.83
N ARG A 283 -25.68 2.36 13.33
CA ARG A 283 -25.85 0.91 13.55
C ARG A 283 -25.72 0.55 15.03
N ALA A 284 -24.74 1.12 15.71
CA ALA A 284 -24.55 0.90 17.14
C ALA A 284 -25.72 1.45 17.97
N LEU A 285 -26.26 2.62 17.61
CA LEU A 285 -27.43 3.21 18.26
C LEU A 285 -28.74 2.48 17.92
N ALA A 286 -28.86 1.88 16.74
CA ALA A 286 -29.98 0.99 16.44
C ALA A 286 -29.96 -0.27 17.30
N ALA A 287 -28.77 -0.82 17.59
CA ALA A 287 -28.62 -1.98 18.47
C ALA A 287 -28.76 -1.62 19.96
N VAL A 288 -28.25 -0.45 20.37
CA VAL A 288 -28.27 0.05 21.75
C VAL A 288 -28.75 1.51 21.75
N PRO A 289 -30.07 1.76 21.70
CA PRO A 289 -30.62 3.12 21.63
C PRO A 289 -30.33 4.00 22.84
N THR A 290 -30.00 3.40 23.99
CA THR A 290 -29.64 4.06 25.24
C THR A 290 -28.12 4.14 25.41
N ALA A 291 -27.35 4.27 24.34
CA ALA A 291 -25.91 4.51 24.42
C ALA A 291 -25.64 6.02 24.36
N ALA A 292 -25.78 6.73 25.49
CA ALA A 292 -25.61 8.18 25.58
C ALA A 292 -24.32 8.69 24.92
N ALA A 293 -23.17 8.06 25.21
CA ALA A 293 -21.88 8.48 24.67
C ALA A 293 -21.81 8.37 23.13
N LEU A 294 -22.43 7.32 22.55
CA LEU A 294 -22.49 7.14 21.10
C LEU A 294 -23.42 8.16 20.46
N ARG A 295 -24.57 8.44 21.07
CA ARG A 295 -25.50 9.46 20.57
C ARG A 295 -24.89 10.86 20.63
N ARG A 296 -24.21 11.23 21.73
CA ARG A 296 -23.47 12.49 21.82
C ARG A 296 -22.36 12.60 20.76
N SER A 297 -21.69 11.49 20.44
CA SER A 297 -20.67 11.45 19.38
C SER A 297 -21.29 11.66 18.00
N LEU A 298 -22.45 11.05 17.72
CA LEU A 298 -23.21 11.27 16.49
C LEU A 298 -23.68 12.73 16.37
N ILE A 299 -24.25 13.29 17.43
CA ILE A 299 -24.70 14.70 17.47
C ILE A 299 -23.53 15.65 17.16
N ARG A 300 -22.36 15.42 17.76
CA ARG A 300 -21.17 16.24 17.51
C ARG A 300 -20.70 16.16 16.05
N MET A 301 -20.66 14.96 15.48
CA MET A 301 -20.32 14.76 14.08
C MET A 301 -21.29 15.51 13.15
N LEU A 302 -22.60 15.39 13.40
CA LEU A 302 -23.63 16.10 12.62
C LEU A 302 -23.52 17.63 12.79
N GLN A 303 -23.11 18.10 13.96
CA GLN A 303 -22.86 19.51 14.24
C GLN A 303 -21.66 20.04 13.45
N ASP A 304 -20.55 19.29 13.42
CA ASP A 304 -19.36 19.64 12.66
C ASP A 304 -19.66 19.70 11.14
N GLU A 305 -20.55 18.81 10.66
CA GLU A 305 -21.06 18.79 9.29
C GLU A 305 -22.16 19.82 9.01
N ARG A 306 -22.59 20.61 10.02
CA ARG A 306 -23.67 21.60 9.93
C ARG A 306 -25.02 21.03 9.47
N ARG A 307 -25.29 19.75 9.78
CA ARG A 307 -26.57 19.06 9.49
C ARG A 307 -27.59 19.34 10.59
N TRP A 308 -28.00 20.60 10.69
CA TRP A 308 -28.73 21.15 11.84
C TRP A 308 -30.07 20.47 12.14
N ASP A 309 -30.81 20.08 11.12
CA ASP A 309 -32.06 19.32 11.29
C ASP A 309 -31.83 18.00 12.00
N GLU A 310 -30.79 17.27 11.61
CA GLU A 310 -30.44 15.96 12.18
C GLU A 310 -29.85 16.12 13.59
N VAL A 311 -29.07 17.17 13.84
CA VAL A 311 -28.60 17.54 15.19
C VAL A 311 -29.78 17.71 16.13
N ARG A 312 -30.83 18.43 15.73
CA ARG A 312 -32.03 18.59 16.53
C ARG A 312 -32.69 17.24 16.80
N VAL A 313 -32.99 16.47 15.75
CA VAL A 313 -33.70 15.18 15.88
C VAL A 313 -32.96 14.21 16.81
N GLU A 314 -31.64 14.09 16.67
CA GLU A 314 -30.84 13.21 17.53
C GLU A 314 -30.75 13.74 18.97
N THR A 315 -30.75 15.07 19.16
CA THR A 315 -30.76 15.68 20.50
C THR A 315 -32.11 15.50 21.20
N GLU A 316 -33.23 15.57 20.47
CA GLU A 316 -34.57 15.24 20.99
C GLU A 316 -34.68 13.76 21.36
N ALA A 317 -34.09 12.88 20.56
CA ALA A 317 -34.02 11.45 20.89
C ALA A 317 -33.12 11.19 22.10
N HIS A 318 -32.02 11.96 22.27
CA HIS A 318 -31.17 11.93 23.46
C HIS A 318 -31.96 12.32 24.71
N PHE A 319 -32.63 13.48 24.68
CA PHE A 319 -33.39 13.97 25.82
C PHE A 319 -34.52 13.03 26.24
N ARG A 320 -35.23 12.43 25.27
CA ARG A 320 -36.27 11.42 25.56
C ARG A 320 -35.73 10.19 26.31
N ALA A 321 -34.47 9.83 26.07
CA ALA A 321 -33.82 8.71 26.77
C ALA A 321 -33.16 9.14 28.10
N TYR A 322 -32.82 10.42 28.25
CA TYR A 322 -32.15 11.01 29.42
C TYR A 322 -32.72 12.40 29.75
N PRO A 323 -33.94 12.48 30.31
CA PRO A 323 -34.60 13.76 30.59
C PRO A 323 -33.82 14.64 31.58
N GLU A 324 -33.01 14.03 32.45
CA GLU A 324 -32.18 14.73 33.43
C GLU A 324 -30.97 15.46 32.82
N ASP A 325 -30.60 15.15 31.58
CA ASP A 325 -29.42 15.70 30.90
C ASP A 325 -29.69 17.04 30.20
N THR A 326 -30.40 17.93 30.90
CA THR A 326 -30.78 19.28 30.41
C THR A 326 -29.57 20.13 30.07
N ARG A 327 -28.44 19.93 30.76
CA ARG A 327 -27.18 20.65 30.48
C ARG A 327 -26.65 20.36 29.08
N PHE A 328 -26.66 19.09 28.67
CA PHE A 328 -26.22 18.72 27.32
C PHE A 328 -27.14 19.31 26.25
N VAL A 329 -28.46 19.17 26.41
CA VAL A 329 -29.43 19.75 25.48
C VAL A 329 -29.27 21.27 25.36
N GLY A 330 -29.15 21.98 26.49
CA GLY A 330 -28.95 23.43 26.51
C GLY A 330 -27.65 23.85 25.80
N SER A 331 -26.58 23.06 25.92
CA SER A 331 -25.34 23.31 25.18
C SER A 331 -25.51 23.18 23.65
N ILE A 332 -26.32 22.22 23.19
CA ILE A 332 -26.60 22.04 21.76
C ILE A 332 -27.51 23.16 21.25
N ALA A 333 -28.53 23.56 22.05
CA ALA A 333 -29.38 24.69 21.71
C ALA A 333 -28.58 25.99 21.58
N ALA A 334 -27.59 26.23 22.46
CA ALA A 334 -26.67 27.35 22.35
C ALA A 334 -25.82 27.28 21.07
N ALA A 335 -25.32 26.10 20.70
CA ALA A 335 -24.58 25.90 19.45
C ALA A 335 -25.45 26.16 18.21
N LEU A 336 -26.71 25.71 18.21
CA LEU A 336 -27.67 26.00 17.14
C LEU A 336 -27.94 27.50 17.01
N ARG A 337 -28.09 28.24 18.12
CA ARG A 337 -28.21 29.71 18.10
C ARG A 337 -26.99 30.37 17.48
N ALA A 338 -25.79 29.94 17.86
CA ALA A 338 -24.54 30.46 17.29
C ALA A 338 -24.43 30.17 15.78
N GLY A 339 -25.00 29.06 15.31
CA GLY A 339 -25.12 28.70 13.89
C GLY A 339 -26.27 29.38 13.13
N GLY A 340 -27.01 30.31 13.75
CA GLY A 340 -28.16 31.00 13.14
C GLY A 340 -29.45 30.17 13.07
N GLN A 341 -29.47 28.99 13.71
CA GLN A 341 -30.58 28.03 13.66
C GLN A 341 -31.57 28.26 14.81
N HIS A 342 -32.09 29.48 14.91
CA HIS A 342 -32.91 29.91 16.04
C HIS A 342 -34.18 29.07 16.24
N GLY A 343 -34.82 28.62 15.14
CA GLY A 343 -36.00 27.76 15.21
C GLY A 343 -35.72 26.38 15.82
N HIS A 344 -34.59 25.76 15.47
CA HIS A 344 -34.18 24.48 16.05
C HIS A 344 -33.76 24.62 17.51
N ALA A 345 -33.06 25.71 17.86
CA ALA A 345 -32.71 25.99 19.24
C ALA A 345 -33.95 26.18 20.13
N ALA A 346 -34.93 26.98 19.69
CA ALA A 346 -36.17 27.21 20.43
C ALA A 346 -37.03 25.93 20.58
N ALA A 347 -36.88 24.96 19.68
CA ALA A 347 -37.52 23.65 19.84
C ALA A 347 -36.87 22.85 20.97
N LEU A 348 -35.54 22.85 21.06
CA LEU A 348 -34.81 22.17 22.14
C LEU A 348 -34.99 22.86 23.50
N ASP A 349 -35.02 24.20 23.53
CA ASP A 349 -35.24 24.96 24.77
C ASP A 349 -36.62 24.63 25.37
N ARG A 350 -37.69 24.59 24.55
CA ARG A 350 -39.04 24.18 24.99
C ARG A 350 -39.10 22.75 25.52
N LEU A 351 -38.27 21.86 24.99
CA LEU A 351 -38.17 20.47 25.44
C LEU A 351 -37.52 20.37 26.81
N ALA A 352 -36.50 21.18 27.08
CA ALA A 352 -35.83 21.21 28.38
C ALA A 352 -36.68 21.88 29.49
N GLU A 353 -37.70 22.65 29.11
CA GLU A 353 -38.65 23.32 30.02
C GLU A 353 -39.87 22.47 30.40
N GLN A 354 -40.10 21.33 29.72
CA GLN A 354 -41.18 20.38 30.02
C GLN A 354 -40.62 19.22 30.85
N PRO A 355 -40.82 19.22 32.19
CA PRO A 355 -40.28 18.18 33.08
C PRO A 355 -40.90 16.80 32.88
#